data_AF-A0A8C9AUW6-F1
#
_entry.id   AF-A0A8C9AUW6-F1
#
_cell.length_a   1.000
_cell.length_b   1.000
_cell.length_c   1.000
_cell.angle_alpha   90.00
_cell.angle_beta   90.00
_cell.angle_gamma   90.00
#
_symmetry.space_group_name_H-M   'P 1'
#
loop_
_entity.id
_entity.type
_entity.pdbx_description
1 polymer ?
#
loop_
_entity_poly.entity_id
_entity_poly.type
_entity_poly.pdbx_seq_one_letter_code
_entity_poly.pdbx_strand_id
1 'polypeptide(L)'
;MTTVTVTTEIPPRGKIEDNSALYDSASAHIIEETEYVKKIRTTLEKIRNQMFKDEVGRKSINHKLDVKRYGNIQNGSDPEMDPSCCSLDLLMKEMKGKDLQLLEMNKENEVLKIKLEASREAGAAALRNVAQRLFENYQMQSEEVKKKHEDSKHLLQVNKLEEEQKLKQQVENLNQVTEKLEEKHSQITELENLVQRMEKEKKTLLERKQSLENKLLQLKSSPTCTKSCQSLQMEISTLQEQISHLQFVIHSQHQNLRSVIQEVEELKNDLKEQDKRIETLKEKVNILEAQNKELKSKVALWSETPRTKVSKAVSTSELKTEDISPYLMLIRLRK
;
A
#
# COMPACT_ATOMS: atom_id res chain seq x y z
N MET A 1 -18.58 -10.37 50.87
CA MET A 1 -17.28 -9.69 50.71
C MET A 1 -16.38 -10.61 49.90
N THR A 2 -16.43 -10.49 48.58
CA THR A 2 -15.62 -11.29 47.66
C THR A 2 -15.12 -10.32 46.60
N THR A 3 -13.84 -9.98 46.69
CA THR A 3 -13.13 -9.04 45.82
C THR A 3 -12.78 -9.72 44.49
N VAL A 4 -13.33 -9.23 43.39
CA VAL A 4 -12.97 -9.64 42.03
C VAL A 4 -11.99 -8.62 41.48
N THR A 5 -10.73 -9.05 41.33
CA THR A 5 -9.66 -8.31 40.64
C THR A 5 -9.92 -8.34 39.13
N VAL A 6 -10.14 -7.16 38.55
CA VAL A 6 -10.24 -6.95 37.10
C VAL A 6 -8.83 -6.78 36.54
N THR A 7 -8.34 -7.78 35.83
CA THR A 7 -7.13 -7.68 34.99
C THR A 7 -7.51 -7.00 33.67
N THR A 8 -7.19 -5.71 33.57
CA THR A 8 -7.24 -4.96 32.32
C THR A 8 -5.95 -5.23 31.54
N GLU A 9 -5.98 -6.14 30.56
CA GLU A 9 -4.88 -6.29 29.62
C GLU A 9 -4.87 -5.12 28.63
N ILE A 10 -3.85 -4.28 28.77
CA ILE A 10 -3.53 -3.19 27.85
C ILE A 10 -2.68 -3.80 26.72
N PRO A 11 -3.07 -3.68 25.44
CA PRO A 11 -2.26 -4.20 24.34
C PRO A 11 -0.98 -3.35 24.18
N PRO A 12 0.15 -3.95 23.77
CA PRO A 12 1.43 -3.25 23.74
C PRO A 12 1.39 -2.19 22.63
N ARG A 13 1.57 -0.95 23.06
CA ARG A 13 1.73 0.24 22.22
C ARG A 13 2.85 -0.01 21.21
N GLY A 14 2.48 -0.09 19.94
CA GLY A 14 3.39 -0.29 18.82
C GLY A 14 4.54 0.72 18.87
N LYS A 15 5.75 0.22 18.66
CA LYS A 15 6.97 1.01 18.50
C LYS A 15 6.77 1.97 17.33
N ILE A 16 6.64 3.25 17.65
CA ILE A 16 6.90 4.32 16.68
C ILE A 16 8.42 4.35 16.57
N GLU A 17 8.94 3.68 15.54
CA GLU A 17 10.34 3.79 15.18
C GLU A 17 10.67 5.23 14.80
N ASP A 18 11.76 5.70 15.41
CA ASP A 18 12.32 7.04 15.37
C ASP A 18 12.63 7.51 13.95
N ASN A 19 11.65 8.16 13.31
CA ASN A 19 11.90 8.97 12.10
C ASN A 19 12.30 10.42 12.43
N SER A 20 12.52 10.75 13.71
CA SER A 20 12.96 12.10 14.12
C SER A 20 14.40 12.39 13.74
N ALA A 21 15.28 11.38 13.73
CA ALA A 21 16.71 11.57 13.49
C ALA A 21 17.07 11.95 12.04
N LEU A 22 16.23 11.58 11.07
CA LEU A 22 16.49 11.86 9.65
C LEU A 22 16.19 13.33 9.28
N TYR A 23 15.19 13.93 9.92
CA TYR A 23 14.79 15.31 9.66
C TYR A 23 15.72 16.32 10.36
N ASP A 24 16.19 15.99 11.57
CA ASP A 24 17.18 16.81 12.28
C ASP A 24 18.53 16.87 11.55
N SER A 25 18.94 15.77 10.92
CA SER A 25 20.21 15.73 10.16
C SER A 25 20.18 16.56 8.88
N ALA A 26 19.01 16.65 8.21
CA ALA A 26 18.84 17.50 7.03
C ALA A 26 18.82 19.00 7.40
N SER A 27 18.18 19.34 8.52
CA SER A 27 18.16 20.71 9.05
C SER A 27 19.56 21.16 9.49
N ALA A 28 20.29 20.31 10.22
CA ALA A 28 21.67 20.58 10.64
C ALA A 28 22.61 20.79 9.44
N HIS A 29 22.48 19.97 8.40
CA HIS A 29 23.30 20.10 7.19
C HIS A 29 23.01 21.40 6.42
N ILE A 30 21.75 21.81 6.32
CA ILE A 30 21.39 23.10 5.70
C ILE A 30 21.95 24.27 6.50
N ILE A 31 21.92 24.22 7.84
CA ILE A 31 22.47 25.28 8.70
C ILE A 31 24.00 25.39 8.49
N GLU A 32 24.71 24.26 8.49
CA GLU A 32 26.15 24.22 8.27
C GLU A 32 26.56 24.80 6.90
N GLU A 33 25.85 24.40 5.83
CA GLU A 33 26.04 24.95 4.49
C GLU A 33 25.77 26.46 4.44
N THR A 34 24.74 26.95 5.13
CA THR A 34 24.46 28.40 5.17
C THR A 34 25.52 29.19 5.94
N GLU A 35 26.11 28.63 7.01
CA GLU A 35 27.21 29.25 7.74
C GLU A 35 28.50 29.25 6.91
N TYR A 36 28.77 28.18 6.16
CA TYR A 36 29.90 28.12 5.22
C TYR A 36 29.78 29.18 4.13
N VAL A 37 28.59 29.33 3.52
CA VAL A 37 28.31 30.38 2.53
C VAL A 37 28.48 31.78 3.12
N LYS A 38 28.02 32.04 4.35
CA LYS A 38 28.25 33.32 5.05
C LYS A 38 29.75 33.59 5.26
N LYS A 39 30.53 32.57 5.62
CA LYS A 39 31.98 32.68 5.82
C LYS A 39 32.71 32.99 4.51
N ILE A 40 32.31 32.38 3.41
CA ILE A 40 32.80 32.74 2.07
C ILE A 40 32.45 34.19 1.73
N ARG A 41 31.18 34.59 1.91
CA ARG A 41 30.73 35.95 1.59
C ARG A 41 31.48 37.01 2.38
N THR A 42 31.67 36.80 3.68
CA THR A 42 32.43 37.73 4.54
C THR A 42 33.92 37.79 4.15
N THR A 43 34.49 36.67 3.71
CA THR A 43 35.88 36.63 3.22
C THR A 43 36.03 37.34 1.87
N LEU A 44 35.12 37.12 0.93
CA LEU A 44 35.08 37.82 -0.35
C LEU A 44 34.85 39.33 -0.16
N GLU A 45 34.00 39.73 0.79
CA GLU A 45 33.77 41.13 1.13
C GLU A 45 35.01 41.78 1.78
N LYS A 46 35.78 41.04 2.59
CA LYS A 46 37.08 41.51 3.10
C LYS A 46 38.09 41.69 1.98
N ILE A 47 38.18 40.74 1.04
CA ILE A 47 39.07 40.83 -0.13
C ILE A 47 38.67 42.03 -1.01
N ARG A 48 37.38 42.21 -1.28
CA ARG A 48 36.86 43.37 -2.01
C ARG A 48 37.25 44.68 -1.32
N ASN A 49 37.00 44.78 -0.01
CA ASN A 49 37.36 45.97 0.75
C ASN A 49 38.87 46.19 0.81
N GLN A 50 39.70 45.14 0.71
CA GLN A 50 41.15 45.29 0.66
C GLN A 50 41.64 45.75 -0.73
N MET A 51 41.05 45.25 -1.81
CA MET A 51 41.41 45.68 -3.17
C MET A 51 40.94 47.10 -3.49
N PHE A 52 39.79 47.52 -2.96
CA PHE A 52 39.19 48.81 -3.31
C PHE A 52 39.41 49.92 -2.26
N LYS A 53 40.09 49.63 -1.14
CA LYS A 53 40.49 50.68 -0.18
C LYS A 53 41.73 51.47 -0.63
N ASP A 54 42.54 50.94 -1.55
CA ASP A 54 43.76 51.63 -2.02
C ASP A 54 43.54 52.54 -3.25
N GLU A 55 42.37 52.50 -3.90
CA GLU A 55 42.10 53.29 -5.11
C GLU A 55 41.54 54.69 -4.84
N VAL A 56 41.06 54.99 -3.63
CA VAL A 56 40.52 56.32 -3.28
C VAL A 56 41.60 57.24 -2.68
N GLY A 57 42.82 56.74 -2.42
CA GLY A 57 43.82 57.41 -1.58
C GLY A 57 45.12 57.91 -2.23
N ARG A 58 45.37 57.76 -3.54
CA ARG A 58 46.60 58.29 -4.18
C ARG A 58 46.32 59.07 -5.47
N LYS A 59 45.81 60.29 -5.31
CA LYS A 59 46.12 61.37 -6.25
C LYS A 59 47.45 62.02 -5.82
N SER A 60 48.38 62.09 -6.76
CA SER A 60 49.46 63.09 -6.89
C SER A 60 50.50 63.22 -5.77
N ILE A 61 51.65 62.58 -5.94
CA ILE A 61 52.95 63.11 -5.45
C ILE A 61 53.99 62.91 -6.56
N ASN A 62 54.47 64.03 -7.10
CA ASN A 62 55.53 64.11 -8.12
C ASN A 62 56.84 63.48 -7.62
N HIS A 63 57.64 62.88 -8.52
CA HIS A 63 59.09 63.10 -8.49
C HIS A 63 59.75 62.88 -9.86
N LYS A 64 60.38 63.96 -10.32
CA LYS A 64 61.28 64.15 -11.45
C LYS A 64 62.70 63.77 -11.02
N LEU A 65 63.29 62.72 -11.60
CA LEU A 65 64.73 62.38 -11.61
C LEU A 65 64.93 61.34 -12.73
N ASP A 66 66.00 61.23 -13.51
CA ASP A 66 67.07 62.13 -13.94
C ASP A 66 67.75 61.32 -15.07
N VAL A 67 67.81 61.85 -16.29
CA VAL A 67 68.47 61.20 -17.43
C VAL A 67 69.78 61.93 -17.69
N LYS A 68 70.87 61.37 -17.14
CA LYS A 68 72.30 61.54 -17.51
C LYS A 68 73.14 60.91 -16.38
N ARG A 69 74.32 60.31 -16.55
CA ARG A 69 75.20 59.86 -17.64
C ARG A 69 76.52 59.53 -16.92
N TYR A 70 77.23 58.44 -17.24
CA TYR A 70 78.71 58.35 -17.22
C TYR A 70 79.09 57.09 -18.02
N GLY A 71 80.09 57.04 -18.90
CA GLY A 71 81.09 58.03 -19.30
C GLY A 71 81.78 57.57 -20.59
N ASN A 72 82.29 58.55 -21.34
CA ASN A 72 83.14 58.42 -22.53
C ASN A 72 84.46 57.71 -22.20
N ILE A 73 84.95 56.85 -23.10
CA ILE A 73 86.38 56.78 -23.43
C ILE A 73 86.50 56.80 -24.96
N GLN A 74 87.51 57.54 -25.37
CA GLN A 74 87.81 58.09 -26.68
C GLN A 74 88.69 57.14 -27.51
N ASN A 75 88.84 57.49 -28.79
CA ASN A 75 89.85 57.01 -29.76
C ASN A 75 89.39 55.74 -30.49
N GLY A 76 89.20 55.73 -31.81
CA GLY A 76 89.99 56.42 -32.82
C GLY A 76 91.30 55.66 -33.02
N SER A 77 91.21 54.50 -33.67
CA SER A 77 92.24 53.81 -34.48
C SER A 77 91.85 52.34 -34.66
N ASP A 78 91.50 51.96 -35.89
CA ASP A 78 91.79 50.61 -36.42
C ASP A 78 93.31 50.52 -36.66
N PRO A 79 93.97 49.33 -36.59
CA PRO A 79 93.51 48.11 -37.27
C PRO A 79 93.67 46.77 -36.50
N GLU A 80 92.97 45.76 -37.03
CA GLU A 80 93.35 44.33 -37.06
C GLU A 80 93.69 43.59 -35.74
N MET A 81 92.77 42.74 -35.27
CA MET A 81 92.97 41.28 -35.20
C MET A 81 91.71 40.55 -34.72
N ASP A 82 91.38 39.48 -35.44
CA ASP A 82 90.23 38.59 -35.28
C ASP A 82 90.34 37.69 -34.03
N PRO A 83 89.25 37.49 -33.25
CA PRO A 83 89.00 36.16 -32.70
C PRO A 83 87.50 35.80 -32.73
N SER A 84 86.89 35.74 -33.92
CA SER A 84 85.45 35.47 -34.08
C SER A 84 85.02 33.98 -34.00
N CYS A 85 85.93 33.01 -33.91
CA CYS A 85 85.53 31.58 -33.93
C CYS A 85 85.03 31.01 -32.58
N CYS A 86 85.56 31.43 -31.42
CA CYS A 86 85.22 30.79 -30.14
C CYS A 86 83.87 31.22 -29.54
N SER A 87 83.41 32.44 -29.86
CA SER A 87 82.11 32.97 -29.39
C SER A 87 80.93 32.36 -30.18
N LEU A 88 81.13 32.18 -31.49
CA LEU A 88 80.16 31.55 -32.37
C LEU A 88 79.89 30.08 -31.97
N ASP A 89 80.93 29.34 -31.62
CA ASP A 89 80.85 27.92 -31.29
C ASP A 89 80.12 27.66 -29.95
N LEU A 90 80.32 28.56 -28.96
CA LEU A 90 79.59 28.53 -27.69
C LEU A 90 78.09 28.79 -27.89
N LEU A 91 77.73 29.78 -28.72
CA LEU A 91 76.33 30.08 -29.07
C LEU A 91 75.68 28.91 -29.82
N MET A 92 76.42 28.26 -30.73
CA MET A 92 75.91 27.10 -31.47
C MET A 92 75.64 25.90 -30.54
N LYS A 93 76.47 25.71 -29.50
CA LYS A 93 76.26 24.68 -28.47
C LYS A 93 75.06 24.98 -27.58
N GLU A 94 74.86 26.23 -27.18
CA GLU A 94 73.66 26.64 -26.44
C GLU A 94 72.38 26.48 -27.26
N MET A 95 72.42 26.82 -28.56
CA MET A 95 71.29 26.64 -29.48
C MET A 95 70.90 25.16 -29.57
N LYS A 96 71.88 24.27 -29.80
CA LYS A 96 71.64 22.81 -29.81
C LYS A 96 71.06 22.29 -28.50
N GLY A 97 71.51 22.82 -27.36
CA GLY A 97 70.96 22.45 -26.05
C GLY A 97 69.50 22.89 -25.88
N LYS A 98 69.17 24.12 -26.30
CA LYS A 98 67.79 24.65 -26.30
C LYS A 98 66.88 23.86 -27.24
N ASP A 99 67.37 23.46 -28.42
CA ASP A 99 66.62 22.62 -29.37
C ASP A 99 66.31 21.24 -28.80
N LEU A 100 67.27 20.62 -28.10
CA LEU A 100 67.07 19.34 -27.42
C LEU A 100 66.02 19.46 -26.30
N GLN A 101 66.07 20.54 -25.52
CA GLN A 101 65.10 20.82 -24.48
C GLN A 101 63.70 21.06 -25.06
N LEU A 102 63.60 21.78 -26.18
CA LEU A 102 62.33 22.00 -26.88
C LEU A 102 61.75 20.69 -27.39
N LEU A 103 62.57 19.81 -27.96
CA LEU A 103 62.16 18.48 -28.41
C LEU A 103 61.60 17.63 -27.25
N GLU A 104 62.23 17.69 -26.08
CA GLU A 104 61.78 16.97 -24.88
C GLU A 104 60.48 17.55 -24.32
N MET A 105 60.36 18.88 -24.23
CA MET A 105 59.10 19.54 -23.86
C MET A 105 57.96 19.24 -24.85
N ASN A 106 58.26 19.12 -26.14
CA ASN A 106 57.26 18.77 -27.15
C ASN A 106 56.76 17.33 -26.96
N LYS A 107 57.66 16.38 -26.67
CA LYS A 107 57.27 14.99 -26.32
C LYS A 107 56.41 14.95 -25.06
N GLU A 108 56.78 15.72 -24.03
CA GLU A 108 55.99 15.81 -22.80
C GLU A 108 54.58 16.37 -23.06
N ASN A 109 54.47 17.42 -23.88
CA ASN A 109 53.17 18.00 -24.26
C ASN A 109 52.27 16.99 -24.99
N GLU A 110 52.82 16.19 -25.92
CA GLU A 110 52.06 15.12 -26.58
C GLU A 110 51.58 14.06 -25.58
N VAL A 111 52.42 13.67 -24.62
CA VAL A 111 52.02 12.74 -23.55
C VAL A 111 50.92 13.35 -22.67
N LEU A 112 51.01 14.63 -22.31
CA LEU A 112 49.98 15.32 -21.53
C LEU A 112 48.66 15.41 -22.27
N LYS A 113 48.69 15.65 -23.59
CA LYS A 113 47.50 15.66 -24.44
C LYS A 113 46.79 14.31 -24.44
N ILE A 114 47.53 13.21 -24.62
CA ILE A 114 46.99 11.84 -24.55
C ILE A 114 46.38 11.56 -23.17
N LYS A 115 47.06 11.93 -22.07
CA LYS A 115 46.54 11.74 -20.70
C LYS A 115 45.27 12.53 -20.46
N LEU A 116 45.20 13.76 -20.96
CA LEU A 116 44.01 14.60 -20.85
C LEU A 116 42.83 14.00 -21.62
N GLU A 117 43.05 13.56 -22.85
CA GLU A 117 42.02 12.89 -23.67
C GLU A 117 41.57 11.57 -23.02
N ALA A 118 42.49 10.75 -22.53
CA ALA A 118 42.17 9.51 -21.81
C ALA A 118 41.37 9.76 -20.52
N SER A 119 41.71 10.81 -19.75
CA SER A 119 40.98 11.18 -18.54
C SER A 119 39.56 11.68 -18.86
N ARG A 120 39.41 12.45 -19.96
CA ARG A 120 38.10 12.91 -20.44
C ARG A 120 37.24 11.74 -20.92
N GLU A 121 37.80 10.83 -21.70
CA GLU A 121 37.08 9.65 -22.19
C GLU A 121 36.71 8.70 -21.05
N ALA A 122 37.60 8.47 -20.09
CA ALA A 122 37.30 7.69 -18.88
C ALA A 122 36.15 8.31 -18.07
N GLY A 123 36.14 9.63 -17.92
CA GLY A 123 35.04 10.37 -17.27
C GLY A 123 33.72 10.24 -18.03
N ALA A 124 33.72 10.41 -19.34
CA ALA A 124 32.54 10.25 -20.19
C ALA A 124 32.02 8.80 -20.18
N ALA A 125 32.91 7.80 -20.21
CA ALA A 125 32.57 6.39 -20.10
C ALA A 125 31.95 6.04 -18.73
N ALA A 126 32.48 6.60 -17.64
CA ALA A 126 31.91 6.43 -16.30
C ALA A 126 30.48 7.01 -16.22
N LEU A 127 30.25 8.21 -16.75
CA LEU A 127 28.92 8.82 -16.81
C LEU A 127 27.93 7.99 -17.64
N ARG A 128 28.35 7.50 -18.82
CA ARG A 128 27.53 6.59 -19.64
C ARG A 128 27.17 5.31 -18.88
N ASN A 129 28.13 4.69 -18.19
CA ASN A 129 27.89 3.49 -17.38
C ASN A 129 26.88 3.74 -16.25
N VAL A 130 27.03 4.84 -15.52
CA VAL A 130 26.10 5.20 -14.44
C VAL A 130 24.71 5.46 -15.01
N ALA A 131 24.59 6.21 -16.11
CA ALA A 131 23.31 6.48 -16.75
C ALA A 131 22.62 5.19 -17.23
N GLN A 132 23.37 4.28 -17.85
CA GLN A 132 22.86 2.99 -18.29
C GLN A 132 22.36 2.14 -17.11
N ARG A 133 23.15 2.00 -16.04
CA ARG A 133 22.73 1.23 -14.84
C ARG A 133 21.50 1.81 -14.17
N LEU A 134 21.39 3.14 -14.11
CA LEU A 134 20.21 3.82 -13.57
C LEU A 134 18.96 3.51 -14.41
N PHE A 135 19.08 3.52 -15.74
CA PHE A 135 17.99 3.19 -16.64
C PHE A 135 17.57 1.72 -16.52
N GLU A 136 18.53 0.79 -16.52
CA GLU A 136 18.29 -0.65 -16.36
C GLU A 136 17.60 -0.95 -15.02
N ASN A 137 18.07 -0.33 -13.93
CA ASN A 137 17.47 -0.49 -12.61
C ASN A 137 16.03 0.05 -12.58
N TYR A 138 15.80 1.24 -13.15
CA TYR A 138 14.44 1.80 -13.26
C TYR A 138 13.51 0.89 -14.07
N GLN A 139 13.98 0.38 -15.21
CA GLN A 139 13.21 -0.54 -16.05
C GLN A 139 12.87 -1.83 -15.29
N MET A 140 13.85 -2.46 -14.66
CA MET A 140 13.68 -3.68 -13.88
C MET A 140 12.67 -3.47 -12.74
N GLN A 141 12.79 -2.39 -11.98
CA GLN A 141 11.84 -2.07 -10.91
C GLN A 141 10.44 -1.82 -11.45
N SER A 142 10.30 -1.14 -12.59
CA SER A 142 9.00 -0.89 -13.22
C SER A 142 8.34 -2.20 -13.65
N GLU A 143 9.09 -3.11 -14.27
CA GLU A 143 8.61 -4.42 -14.69
C GLU A 143 8.25 -5.31 -13.49
N GLU A 144 9.05 -5.31 -12.44
CA GLU A 144 8.78 -6.06 -11.21
C GLU A 144 7.49 -5.59 -10.54
N VAL A 145 7.28 -4.28 -10.42
CA VAL A 145 6.05 -3.71 -9.85
C VAL A 145 4.84 -4.06 -10.70
N LYS A 146 4.95 -3.99 -12.04
CA LYS A 146 3.87 -4.41 -12.95
C LYS A 146 3.54 -5.90 -12.79
N LYS A 147 4.57 -6.75 -12.72
CA LYS A 147 4.39 -8.19 -12.52
C LYS A 147 3.69 -8.49 -11.19
N LYS A 148 4.17 -7.89 -10.09
CA LYS A 148 3.54 -8.00 -8.76
C LYS A 148 2.08 -7.54 -8.76
N HIS A 149 1.76 -6.48 -9.51
CA HIS A 149 0.39 -6.01 -9.65
C HIS A 149 -0.50 -7.00 -10.40
N GLU A 150 -0.06 -7.54 -11.53
CA GLU A 150 -0.82 -8.55 -12.27
C GLU A 150 -0.96 -9.85 -11.45
N ASP A 151 0.09 -10.29 -10.77
CA ASP A 151 0.03 -11.45 -9.87
C ASP A 151 -1.00 -11.23 -8.74
N SER A 152 -0.99 -10.04 -8.11
CA SER A 152 -1.97 -9.68 -7.07
C SER A 152 -3.39 -9.61 -7.61
N LYS A 153 -3.59 -9.15 -8.85
CA LYS A 153 -4.89 -9.07 -9.51
C LYS A 153 -5.42 -10.47 -9.84
N HIS A 154 -4.57 -11.35 -10.34
CA HIS A 154 -4.90 -12.76 -10.57
C HIS A 154 -5.27 -13.47 -9.27
N LEU A 155 -4.48 -13.29 -8.21
CA LEU A 155 -4.80 -13.85 -6.89
C LEU A 155 -6.15 -13.36 -6.37
N LEU A 156 -6.42 -12.06 -6.47
CA LEU A 156 -7.71 -11.50 -6.07
C LEU A 156 -8.88 -12.07 -6.89
N GLN A 157 -8.67 -12.30 -8.19
CA GLN A 157 -9.68 -12.89 -9.06
C GLN A 157 -9.98 -14.35 -8.69
N VAL A 158 -8.95 -15.15 -8.40
CA VAL A 158 -9.11 -16.53 -7.95
C VAL A 158 -9.85 -16.58 -6.61
N ASN A 159 -9.43 -15.78 -5.63
CA ASN A 159 -10.10 -15.72 -4.32
C ASN A 159 -11.57 -15.30 -4.45
N LYS A 160 -11.87 -14.34 -5.34
CA LYS A 160 -13.25 -13.93 -5.61
C LYS A 160 -14.08 -15.11 -6.11
N LEU A 161 -13.58 -15.87 -7.08
CA LEU A 161 -14.29 -17.02 -7.65
C LEU A 161 -14.49 -18.13 -6.62
N GLU A 162 -13.50 -18.38 -5.77
CA GLU A 162 -13.60 -19.37 -4.69
C GLU A 162 -14.68 -19.00 -3.67
N GLU A 163 -14.70 -17.74 -3.21
CA GLU A 163 -15.73 -17.27 -2.28
C GLU A 163 -17.12 -17.24 -2.93
N GLU A 164 -17.23 -16.91 -4.23
CA GLU A 164 -18.49 -16.99 -4.98
C GLU A 164 -19.01 -18.44 -5.08
N GLN A 165 -18.13 -19.41 -5.35
CA GLN A 165 -18.50 -20.82 -5.37
C GLN A 165 -18.95 -21.32 -4.00
N LYS A 166 -18.26 -20.92 -2.93
CA LYS A 166 -18.61 -21.26 -1.55
C LYS A 166 -19.96 -20.67 -1.15
N LEU A 167 -20.24 -19.42 -1.53
CA LEU A 167 -21.54 -18.80 -1.32
C LEU A 167 -22.64 -19.55 -2.08
N LYS A 168 -22.40 -19.94 -3.33
CA LYS A 168 -23.35 -20.73 -4.12
C LYS A 168 -23.68 -22.06 -3.43
N GLN A 169 -22.68 -22.76 -2.91
CA GLN A 169 -22.89 -24.00 -2.16
C GLN A 169 -23.72 -23.78 -0.89
N GLN A 170 -23.47 -22.69 -0.16
CA GLN A 170 -24.25 -22.34 1.03
C GLN A 170 -25.71 -22.03 0.69
N VAL A 171 -25.96 -21.30 -0.40
CA VAL A 171 -27.32 -21.03 -0.89
C VAL A 171 -28.04 -22.33 -1.26
N GLU A 172 -27.36 -23.25 -1.96
CA GLU A 172 -27.94 -24.55 -2.31
C GLU A 172 -28.28 -25.38 -1.07
N ASN A 173 -27.40 -25.40 -0.07
CA ASN A 173 -27.68 -26.08 1.20
C ASN A 173 -28.88 -25.45 1.94
N LEU A 174 -28.99 -24.11 1.94
CA LEU A 174 -30.14 -23.41 2.55
C LEU A 174 -31.44 -23.74 1.82
N ASN A 175 -31.42 -23.82 0.49
CA ASN A 175 -32.60 -24.24 -0.29
C ASN A 175 -33.02 -25.66 0.08
N GLN A 176 -32.09 -26.62 0.19
CA GLN A 176 -32.40 -27.99 0.61
C GLN A 176 -33.01 -28.06 2.01
N VAL A 177 -32.52 -27.24 2.96
CA VAL A 177 -33.10 -27.14 4.30
C VAL A 177 -34.50 -26.54 4.26
N THR A 178 -34.72 -25.54 3.40
CA THR A 178 -36.01 -24.89 3.23
C THR A 178 -37.05 -25.84 2.63
N GLU A 179 -36.70 -26.61 1.61
CA GLU A 179 -37.55 -27.65 1.02
C GLU A 179 -37.94 -28.71 2.06
N LYS A 180 -36.97 -29.23 2.82
CA LYS A 180 -37.24 -30.20 3.91
C LYS A 180 -38.16 -29.63 4.98
N LEU A 181 -38.01 -28.34 5.31
CA LEU A 181 -38.86 -27.67 6.29
C LEU A 181 -40.31 -27.56 5.78
N GLU A 182 -40.49 -27.23 4.51
CA GLU A 182 -41.82 -27.17 3.86
C GLU A 182 -42.48 -28.55 3.79
N GLU A 183 -41.74 -29.60 3.47
CA GLU A 183 -42.23 -30.99 3.51
C GLU A 183 -42.71 -31.38 4.91
N LYS A 184 -41.90 -31.09 5.94
CA LYS A 184 -42.25 -31.37 7.34
C LYS A 184 -43.46 -30.57 7.79
N HIS A 185 -43.57 -29.31 7.38
CA HIS A 185 -44.74 -28.48 7.67
C HIS A 185 -46.02 -29.04 7.03
N SER A 186 -45.92 -29.53 5.80
CA SER A 186 -47.02 -30.22 5.11
C SER A 186 -47.44 -31.48 5.87
N GLN A 187 -46.48 -32.30 6.32
CA GLN A 187 -46.75 -33.49 7.14
C GLN A 187 -47.44 -33.16 8.47
N ILE A 188 -47.02 -32.09 9.15
CA ILE A 188 -47.69 -31.59 10.37
C ILE A 188 -49.16 -31.28 10.07
N THR A 189 -49.41 -30.52 8.99
CA THR A 189 -50.76 -30.10 8.60
C THR A 189 -51.66 -31.31 8.30
N GLU A 190 -51.13 -32.35 7.64
CA GLU A 190 -51.86 -33.59 7.38
C GLU A 190 -52.19 -34.36 8.67
N LEU A 191 -51.24 -34.48 9.60
CA LEU A 191 -51.43 -35.15 10.88
C LEU A 191 -52.44 -34.39 11.76
N GLU A 192 -52.38 -33.07 11.82
CA GLU A 192 -53.34 -32.24 12.54
C GLU A 192 -54.76 -32.44 12.00
N ASN A 193 -54.92 -32.46 10.68
CA ASN A 193 -56.21 -32.74 10.04
C ASN A 193 -56.72 -34.17 10.33
N LEU A 194 -55.83 -35.16 10.35
CA LEU A 194 -56.18 -36.54 10.71
C LEU A 194 -56.67 -36.61 12.17
N VAL A 195 -55.90 -36.04 13.10
CA VAL A 195 -56.26 -35.97 14.52
C VAL A 195 -57.61 -35.29 14.69
N GLN A 196 -57.83 -34.15 14.04
CA GLN A 196 -59.10 -33.41 14.15
C GLN A 196 -60.30 -34.25 13.66
N ARG A 197 -60.14 -35.05 12.59
CA ARG A 197 -61.19 -35.97 12.11
C ARG A 197 -61.45 -37.08 13.13
N MET A 198 -60.40 -37.69 13.67
CA MET A 198 -60.52 -38.73 14.69
C MET A 198 -61.17 -38.21 15.98
N GLU A 199 -60.88 -36.97 16.39
CA GLU A 199 -61.53 -36.33 17.54
C GLU A 199 -63.03 -36.09 17.30
N LYS A 200 -63.42 -35.68 16.08
CA LYS A 200 -64.82 -35.55 15.68
C LYS A 200 -65.53 -36.91 15.73
N GLU A 201 -64.90 -37.96 15.20
CA GLU A 201 -65.44 -39.33 15.25
C GLU A 201 -65.57 -39.86 16.69
N LYS A 202 -64.56 -39.62 17.53
CA LYS A 202 -64.64 -39.95 18.96
C LYS A 202 -65.86 -39.28 19.62
N LYS A 203 -66.11 -38.01 19.30
CA LYS A 203 -67.25 -37.26 19.82
C LYS A 203 -68.58 -37.88 19.37
N THR A 204 -68.73 -38.22 18.09
CA THR A 204 -69.97 -38.83 17.57
C THR A 204 -70.22 -40.22 18.16
N LEU A 205 -69.16 -41.03 18.36
CA LEU A 205 -69.27 -42.34 19.02
C LEU A 205 -69.68 -42.21 20.49
N LEU A 206 -69.15 -41.22 21.21
CA LEU A 206 -69.55 -40.93 22.60
C LEU A 206 -71.03 -40.52 22.68
N GLU A 207 -71.50 -39.64 21.80
CA GLU A 207 -72.91 -39.23 21.72
C GLU A 207 -73.83 -40.43 21.41
N ARG A 208 -73.43 -41.31 20.48
CA ARG A 208 -74.17 -42.54 20.18
C ARG A 208 -74.22 -43.48 21.37
N LYS A 209 -73.09 -43.71 22.04
CA LYS A 209 -73.02 -44.53 23.26
C LYS A 209 -73.98 -44.01 24.33
N GLN A 210 -73.96 -42.70 24.60
CA GLN A 210 -74.84 -42.06 25.58
C GLN A 210 -76.33 -42.21 25.21
N SER A 211 -76.69 -42.12 23.93
CA SER A 211 -78.05 -42.39 23.45
C SER A 211 -78.51 -43.83 23.73
N LEU A 212 -77.64 -44.82 23.51
CA LEU A 212 -77.94 -46.23 23.78
C LEU A 212 -78.05 -46.51 25.29
N GLU A 213 -77.18 -45.90 26.11
CA GLU A 213 -77.27 -46.00 27.59
C GLU A 213 -78.60 -45.45 28.10
N ASN A 214 -79.07 -44.32 27.56
CA ASN A 214 -80.38 -43.75 27.90
C ASN A 214 -81.53 -44.69 27.49
N LYS A 215 -81.48 -45.29 26.29
CA LYS A 215 -82.48 -46.29 25.85
C LYS A 215 -82.46 -47.54 26.71
N LEU A 216 -81.28 -48.00 27.13
CA LEU A 216 -81.11 -49.14 28.03
C LEU A 216 -81.73 -48.85 29.40
N LEU A 217 -81.51 -47.64 29.95
CA LEU A 217 -82.13 -47.19 31.20
C LEU A 217 -83.66 -47.17 31.10
N GLN A 218 -84.21 -46.67 29.99
CA GLN A 218 -85.65 -46.70 29.73
C GLN A 218 -86.18 -48.15 29.63
N LEU A 219 -85.50 -49.04 28.89
CA LEU A 219 -85.91 -50.44 28.78
C LEU A 219 -85.84 -51.19 30.11
N LYS A 220 -84.84 -50.92 30.97
CA LYS A 220 -84.73 -51.55 32.30
C LYS A 220 -85.89 -51.17 33.24
N SER A 221 -86.56 -50.05 33.00
CA SER A 221 -87.77 -49.67 33.73
C SER A 221 -89.03 -50.46 33.28
N SER A 222 -88.95 -51.23 32.18
CA SER A 222 -90.02 -52.08 31.65
C SER A 222 -89.66 -53.58 31.80
N PRO A 223 -90.43 -54.38 32.56
CA PRO A 223 -90.02 -55.73 32.97
C PRO A 223 -90.05 -56.81 31.86
N THR A 224 -90.46 -56.49 30.62
CA THR A 224 -90.75 -57.50 29.57
C THR A 224 -89.66 -57.67 28.51
N CYS A 225 -88.54 -56.93 28.55
CA CYS A 225 -87.61 -56.83 27.42
C CYS A 225 -86.14 -57.19 27.73
N THR A 226 -85.87 -58.46 28.09
CA THR A 226 -84.52 -58.94 28.44
C THR A 226 -83.57 -59.11 27.25
N LYS A 227 -84.04 -59.65 26.12
CA LYS A 227 -83.21 -59.88 24.92
C LYS A 227 -82.72 -58.58 24.27
N SER A 228 -83.59 -57.57 24.16
CA SER A 228 -83.23 -56.25 23.61
C SER A 228 -82.24 -55.50 24.52
N CYS A 229 -82.37 -55.67 25.84
CA CYS A 229 -81.45 -55.11 26.82
C CYS A 229 -80.05 -55.73 26.67
N GLN A 230 -79.93 -57.04 26.48
CA GLN A 230 -78.66 -57.71 26.20
C GLN A 230 -78.03 -57.28 24.88
N SER A 231 -78.81 -57.12 23.79
CA SER A 231 -78.27 -56.64 22.51
C SER A 231 -77.75 -55.21 22.60
N LEU A 232 -78.47 -54.32 23.31
CA LEU A 232 -78.02 -52.95 23.56
C LEU A 232 -76.75 -52.91 24.42
N GLN A 233 -76.65 -53.78 25.42
CA GLN A 233 -75.46 -53.89 26.28
C GLN A 233 -74.23 -54.38 25.48
N MET A 234 -74.41 -55.31 24.55
CA MET A 234 -73.34 -55.71 23.61
C MET A 234 -72.91 -54.54 22.72
N GLU A 235 -73.85 -53.81 22.11
CA GLU A 235 -73.51 -52.65 21.26
C GLU A 235 -72.77 -51.54 22.04
N ILE A 236 -73.17 -51.27 23.30
CA ILE A 236 -72.47 -50.33 24.19
C ILE A 236 -71.03 -50.81 24.48
N SER A 237 -70.84 -52.10 24.69
CA SER A 237 -69.50 -52.68 24.95
C SER A 237 -68.60 -52.56 23.73
N THR A 238 -69.11 -52.87 22.53
CA THR A 238 -68.40 -52.70 21.26
C THR A 238 -68.02 -51.24 21.01
N LEU A 239 -68.94 -50.29 21.24
CA LEU A 239 -68.65 -48.86 21.11
C LEU A 239 -67.60 -48.40 22.11
N GLN A 240 -67.62 -48.92 23.34
CA GLN A 240 -66.63 -48.59 24.36
C GLN A 240 -65.23 -49.08 23.97
N GLU A 241 -65.13 -50.26 23.36
CA GLU A 241 -63.87 -50.79 22.82
C GLU A 241 -63.37 -49.93 21.64
N GLN A 242 -64.25 -49.57 20.70
CA GLN A 242 -63.90 -48.67 19.58
C GLN A 242 -63.42 -47.30 20.07
N ILE A 243 -64.09 -46.70 21.06
CA ILE A 243 -63.67 -45.43 21.67
C ILE A 243 -62.29 -45.58 22.34
N SER A 244 -62.04 -46.70 23.02
CA SER A 244 -60.76 -46.95 23.70
C SER A 244 -59.61 -47.11 22.69
N HIS A 245 -59.84 -47.87 21.62
CA HIS A 245 -58.86 -48.01 20.54
C HIS A 245 -58.58 -46.67 19.86
N LEU A 246 -59.63 -45.90 19.53
CA LEU A 246 -59.47 -44.59 18.90
C LEU A 246 -58.71 -43.61 19.79
N GLN A 247 -58.96 -43.64 21.11
CA GLN A 247 -58.18 -42.85 22.08
C GLN A 247 -56.69 -43.21 22.08
N PHE A 248 -56.35 -44.50 22.00
CA PHE A 248 -54.96 -44.95 21.92
C PHE A 248 -54.28 -44.43 20.65
N VAL A 249 -54.93 -44.57 19.49
CA VAL A 249 -54.37 -44.08 18.23
C VAL A 249 -54.21 -42.56 18.26
N ILE A 250 -55.20 -41.80 18.75
CA ILE A 250 -55.09 -40.33 18.93
C ILE A 250 -53.88 -40.00 19.80
N HIS A 251 -53.68 -40.71 20.92
CA HIS A 251 -52.55 -40.45 21.81
C HIS A 251 -51.21 -40.68 21.10
N SER A 252 -51.07 -41.77 20.33
CA SER A 252 -49.85 -42.03 19.54
C SER A 252 -49.60 -40.95 18.49
N GLN A 253 -50.65 -40.47 17.81
CA GLN A 253 -50.53 -39.43 16.80
C GLN A 253 -50.17 -38.07 17.42
N HIS A 254 -50.71 -37.74 18.59
CA HIS A 254 -50.29 -36.55 19.34
C HIS A 254 -48.82 -36.63 19.76
N GLN A 255 -48.33 -37.81 20.14
CA GLN A 255 -46.93 -38.00 20.49
C GLN A 255 -46.02 -37.81 19.28
N ASN A 256 -46.40 -38.34 18.12
CA ASN A 256 -45.69 -38.12 16.85
C ASN A 256 -45.68 -36.63 16.48
N LEU A 257 -46.83 -35.96 16.55
CA LEU A 257 -46.95 -34.52 16.28
C LEU A 257 -46.02 -33.70 17.18
N ARG A 258 -45.94 -34.01 18.47
CA ARG A 258 -45.00 -33.35 19.39
C ARG A 258 -43.54 -33.55 18.99
N SER A 259 -43.17 -34.75 18.53
CA SER A 259 -41.82 -35.03 18.03
C SER A 259 -41.48 -34.18 16.81
N VAL A 260 -42.39 -34.09 15.84
CA VAL A 260 -42.17 -33.29 14.62
C VAL A 260 -42.12 -31.79 14.93
N ILE A 261 -42.97 -31.30 15.85
CA ILE A 261 -42.90 -29.91 16.33
C ILE A 261 -41.54 -29.63 16.99
N GLN A 262 -41.01 -30.57 17.77
CA GLN A 262 -39.69 -30.43 18.37
C GLN A 262 -38.59 -30.35 17.30
N GLU A 263 -38.61 -31.22 16.29
CA GLU A 263 -37.67 -31.16 15.15
C GLU A 263 -37.72 -29.77 14.46
N VAL A 264 -38.91 -29.21 14.26
CA VAL A 264 -39.08 -27.88 13.65
C VAL A 264 -38.53 -26.76 14.56
N GLU A 265 -38.74 -26.85 15.87
CA GLU A 265 -38.21 -25.86 16.82
C GLU A 265 -36.67 -25.90 16.88
N GLU A 266 -36.07 -27.10 16.79
CA GLU A 266 -34.61 -27.28 16.68
C GLU A 266 -34.07 -26.63 15.40
N LEU A 267 -34.64 -26.96 14.24
CA LEU A 267 -34.25 -26.35 12.96
C LEU A 267 -34.41 -24.82 12.95
N LYS A 268 -35.45 -24.30 13.60
CA LYS A 268 -35.68 -22.85 13.76
C LYS A 268 -34.61 -22.20 14.64
N ASN A 269 -34.10 -22.89 15.66
CA ASN A 269 -33.01 -22.39 16.48
C ASN A 269 -31.69 -22.38 15.71
N ASP A 270 -31.41 -23.43 14.92
CA ASP A 270 -30.26 -23.48 14.02
C ASP A 270 -30.30 -22.34 13.00
N LEU A 271 -31.47 -22.07 12.40
CA LEU A 271 -31.66 -20.95 11.48
C LEU A 271 -31.34 -19.61 12.15
N LYS A 272 -31.84 -19.37 13.37
CA LYS A 272 -31.53 -18.16 14.15
C LYS A 272 -30.03 -18.02 14.46
N GLU A 273 -29.32 -19.14 14.67
CA GLU A 273 -27.87 -19.11 14.86
C GLU A 273 -27.14 -18.73 13.57
N GLN A 274 -27.56 -19.29 12.44
CA GLN A 274 -27.03 -18.90 11.12
C GLN A 274 -27.30 -17.41 10.83
N ASP A 275 -28.49 -16.89 11.14
CA ASP A 275 -28.81 -15.46 10.97
C ASP A 275 -27.87 -14.57 11.79
N LYS A 276 -27.59 -14.92 13.05
CA LYS A 276 -26.59 -14.21 13.87
C LYS A 276 -25.21 -14.25 13.23
N ARG A 277 -24.79 -15.41 12.69
CA ARG A 277 -23.52 -15.55 11.99
C ARG A 277 -23.46 -14.66 10.75
N ILE A 278 -24.54 -14.60 9.97
CA ILE A 278 -24.67 -13.70 8.82
C ILE A 278 -24.51 -12.24 9.26
N GLU A 279 -25.18 -11.81 10.33
CA GLU A 279 -25.04 -10.44 10.83
C GLU A 279 -23.60 -10.12 11.27
N THR A 280 -22.92 -11.02 11.99
CA THR A 280 -21.51 -10.80 12.34
C THR A 280 -20.58 -10.72 11.12
N LEU A 281 -20.88 -11.47 10.06
CA LEU A 281 -20.13 -11.39 8.81
C LEU A 281 -20.42 -10.09 8.06
N LYS A 282 -21.68 -9.63 8.03
CA LYS A 282 -22.05 -8.32 7.47
C LYS A 282 -21.32 -7.18 8.19
N GLU A 283 -21.25 -7.21 9.52
CA GLU A 283 -20.48 -6.22 10.30
C GLU A 283 -18.99 -6.22 9.90
N LYS A 284 -18.37 -7.41 9.76
CA LYS A 284 -16.98 -7.52 9.29
C LYS A 284 -16.79 -6.97 7.88
N VAL A 285 -17.72 -7.26 6.96
CA VAL A 285 -17.69 -6.71 5.59
C VAL A 285 -17.79 -5.19 5.64
N ASN A 286 -18.71 -4.62 6.43
CA ASN A 286 -18.86 -3.17 6.58
C ASN A 286 -17.57 -2.50 7.13
N ILE A 287 -16.92 -3.12 8.12
CA ILE A 287 -15.63 -2.63 8.66
C ILE A 287 -14.56 -2.66 7.56
N LEU A 288 -14.44 -3.78 6.84
CA LEU A 288 -13.46 -3.92 5.76
C LEU A 288 -13.74 -2.95 4.59
N GLU A 289 -15.00 -2.70 4.24
CA GLU A 289 -15.39 -1.71 3.25
C GLU A 289 -15.03 -0.29 3.69
N ALA A 290 -15.25 0.05 4.95
CA ALA A 290 -14.85 1.35 5.51
C ALA A 290 -13.32 1.52 5.47
N GLN A 291 -12.56 0.50 5.88
CA GLN A 291 -11.10 0.50 5.79
C GLN A 291 -10.61 0.62 4.34
N ASN A 292 -11.23 -0.09 3.41
CA ASN A 292 -10.90 -0.01 1.99
C ASN A 292 -11.17 1.40 1.44
N LYS A 293 -12.30 2.00 1.80
CA LYS A 293 -12.64 3.38 1.44
C LYS A 293 -11.63 4.38 2.01
N GLU A 294 -11.20 4.21 3.26
CA GLU A 294 -10.17 5.04 3.89
C GLU A 294 -8.82 4.91 3.16
N LEU A 295 -8.39 3.67 2.87
CA LEU A 295 -7.17 3.41 2.10
C LEU A 295 -7.25 4.01 0.71
N LYS A 296 -8.38 3.89 0.02
CA LYS A 296 -8.62 4.50 -1.29
C LYS A 296 -8.54 6.03 -1.23
N SER A 297 -9.11 6.66 -0.20
CA SER A 297 -8.98 8.10 0.05
C SER A 297 -7.54 8.52 0.34
N LYS A 298 -6.79 7.73 1.13
CA LYS A 298 -5.35 7.96 1.37
C LYS A 298 -4.57 7.88 0.06
N VAL A 299 -4.75 6.82 -0.73
CA VAL A 299 -4.09 6.67 -2.03
C VAL A 299 -4.43 7.84 -2.96
N ALA A 300 -5.69 8.27 -3.01
CA ALA A 300 -6.09 9.44 -3.76
C ALA A 300 -5.35 10.70 -3.28
N LEU A 301 -5.29 10.95 -1.97
CA LEU A 301 -4.53 12.06 -1.38
C LEU A 301 -3.05 12.03 -1.79
N TRP A 302 -2.38 10.87 -1.71
CA TRP A 302 -0.98 10.71 -2.13
C TRP A 302 -0.78 10.90 -3.64
N SER A 303 -1.78 10.57 -4.45
CA SER A 303 -1.74 10.78 -5.91
C SER A 303 -2.06 12.22 -6.32
N GLU A 304 -2.85 12.92 -5.51
CA GLU A 304 -3.32 14.29 -5.74
C GLU A 304 -2.37 15.33 -5.11
N THR A 305 -1.58 14.93 -4.11
CA THR A 305 -0.43 15.73 -3.67
C THR A 305 0.48 15.88 -4.88
N PRO A 306 0.63 17.10 -5.45
CA PRO A 306 1.54 17.28 -6.56
C PRO A 306 2.91 16.92 -6.03
N ARG A 307 3.61 15.98 -6.70
CA ARG A 307 5.07 15.92 -6.64
C ARG A 307 5.53 17.35 -6.79
N THR A 308 5.97 17.93 -5.69
CA THR A 308 6.29 19.35 -5.61
C THR A 308 7.28 19.57 -6.73
N LYS A 309 6.86 20.34 -7.74
CA LYS A 309 7.70 20.73 -8.86
C LYS A 309 8.81 21.61 -8.29
N VAL A 310 9.81 20.97 -7.70
CA VAL A 310 11.10 21.60 -7.49
C VAL A 310 11.66 21.80 -8.89
N SER A 311 11.96 23.06 -9.17
CA SER A 311 12.60 23.57 -10.38
C SER A 311 11.65 23.87 -11.56
N LYS A 312 10.86 24.92 -11.32
CA LYS A 312 10.78 26.12 -12.16
C LYS A 312 12.05 26.29 -13.02
N ALA A 313 11.96 25.96 -14.31
CA ALA A 313 12.91 26.45 -15.29
C ALA A 313 12.88 27.98 -15.22
N VAL A 314 14.04 28.56 -14.90
CA VAL A 314 14.30 29.99 -15.04
C VAL A 314 14.29 30.27 -16.54
N SER A 315 13.15 30.73 -17.06
CA SER A 315 13.13 31.48 -18.32
C SER A 315 13.89 32.78 -18.07
N THR A 316 15.18 32.78 -18.41
CA THR A 316 15.90 34.03 -18.68
C THR A 316 15.34 34.60 -19.97
N SER A 317 14.57 35.66 -19.80
CA SER A 317 14.18 36.63 -20.81
C SER A 317 15.34 37.03 -21.71
N GLU A 318 15.02 37.26 -22.98
CA GLU A 318 15.79 38.02 -23.97
C GLU A 318 16.45 39.25 -23.33
N LEU A 319 17.78 39.22 -23.20
CA LEU A 319 18.61 40.40 -23.00
C LEU A 319 19.92 40.18 -23.75
N LYS A 320 19.89 40.66 -24.99
CA LYS A 320 20.98 41.31 -25.74
C LYS A 320 22.36 40.63 -25.69
N THR A 321 22.69 40.05 -26.83
CA THR A 321 24.04 39.99 -27.38
C THR A 321 24.82 41.26 -27.10
N GLU A 322 25.95 41.15 -26.39
CA GLU A 322 27.13 41.98 -26.61
C GLU A 322 28.37 41.25 -26.10
N ASP A 323 29.07 40.66 -27.06
CA ASP A 323 30.53 40.54 -27.16
C ASP A 323 31.33 39.96 -26.00
N ILE A 324 31.29 38.63 -25.80
CA ILE A 324 32.49 37.90 -25.36
C ILE A 324 32.61 36.56 -26.12
N SER A 325 33.55 36.53 -27.07
CA SER A 325 33.91 35.40 -27.94
C SER A 325 34.31 34.13 -27.15
N PRO A 326 34.03 32.89 -27.65
CA PRO A 326 34.32 31.62 -26.97
C PRO A 326 35.81 31.38 -26.63
N TYR A 327 36.71 32.21 -27.16
CA TYR A 327 38.15 32.09 -26.97
C TYR A 327 38.70 32.73 -25.68
N LEU A 328 37.91 33.49 -24.92
CA LEU A 328 38.39 34.15 -23.69
C LEU A 328 38.61 33.21 -22.49
N MET A 329 38.10 31.97 -22.54
CA MET A 329 38.44 30.92 -21.57
C MET A 329 39.87 30.38 -21.73
N LEU A 330 40.55 30.62 -22.86
CA LEU A 330 41.92 30.13 -23.10
C LEU A 330 43.01 31.05 -22.51
N ILE A 331 42.68 32.27 -22.08
CA ILE A 331 43.66 33.25 -21.57
C ILE A 331 43.93 33.08 -20.06
N ARG A 332 43.14 32.27 -19.32
CA ARG A 332 43.38 31.99 -17.87
C ARG A 332 44.14 30.69 -17.56
N LEU A 333 44.87 30.11 -18.51
CA LEU A 333 45.74 28.93 -18.25
C LEU A 333 47.24 29.16 -18.44
N ARG A 334 47.70 30.39 -18.65
CA ARG A 334 49.13 30.72 -18.50
C ARG A 334 49.32 31.76 -17.40
N LYS A 335 50.08 31.36 -16.38
CA LYS A 335 50.89 32.26 -15.55
C LYS A 335 51.83 33.09 -16.43
#